data_AF-A0A4Q3V2A3-F1
#
_entry.id   AF-A0A4Q3V2A3-F1
#
_cell.length_a   1.000
_cell.length_b   1.000
_cell.length_c   1.000
_cell.angle_alpha   90.00
_cell.angle_beta   90.00
_cell.angle_gamma   90.00
#
_symmetry.space_group_name_H-M   'P 1'
#
loop_
_entity.id
_entity.type
_entity.pdbx_description
1 polymer ?
#
loop_
_entity_poly.entity_id
_entity_poly.type
_entity_poly.pdbx_seq_one_letter_code
_entity_poly.pdbx_strand_id
1 'polypeptide(L)' 'MLAYRPMRYEQMMQAAAAYDVRARRMFGGMGIYTGEKMFAFLLDDEVGFKLAPDHVCEALDIPGAGPMYAA' A
#
# COMPACT_ATOMS: atom_id res chain seq x y z
N MET A 1 -17.37 15.68 18.15
CA MET A 1 -17.20 15.43 16.69
C MET A 1 -16.83 13.97 16.55
N LEU A 2 -17.63 13.16 15.84
CA LEU A 2 -17.30 11.74 15.65
C LEU A 2 -15.98 11.64 14.86
N ALA A 3 -14.92 11.20 15.53
CA ALA A 3 -13.65 10.89 14.89
C ALA A 3 -13.68 9.43 14.41
N TYR A 4 -14.26 9.22 13.22
CA TYR A 4 -14.04 7.99 12.47
C TYR A 4 -12.86 8.24 11.52
N ARG A 5 -11.67 7.71 11.87
CA ARG A 5 -10.48 7.76 11.01
C ARG A 5 -10.18 6.33 10.56
N PRO A 6 -10.80 5.84 9.48
CA PRO A 6 -10.39 4.57 8.91
C PRO A 6 -8.99 4.80 8.35
N MET A 7 -7.98 4.44 9.14
CA MET A 7 -6.59 4.52 8.72
C MET A 7 -6.45 3.60 7.51
N ARG A 8 -5.92 4.12 6.41
CA ARG A 8 -5.55 3.52 5.11
C ARG A 8 -5.59 1.98 5.00
N TYR A 9 -5.15 1.27 6.04
CA TYR A 9 -5.37 -0.16 6.26
C TYR A 9 -6.81 -0.65 6.03
N GLU A 10 -7.83 -0.10 6.71
CA GLU A 10 -9.22 -0.59 6.58
C GLU A 10 -9.75 -0.37 5.16
N GLN A 11 -9.43 0.77 4.55
CA GLN A 11 -9.79 1.08 3.17
C GLN A 11 -9.10 0.15 2.18
N MET A 12 -7.81 -0.14 2.38
CA MET A 12 -7.07 -1.13 1.59
C MET A 12 -7.67 -2.53 1.77
N MET A 13 -7.94 -2.96 3.01
CA MET A 13 -8.52 -4.28 3.30
C MET A 13 -9.93 -4.43 2.72
N GLN A 14 -10.72 -3.35 2.68
CA GLN A 14 -12.04 -3.35 2.07
C GLN A 14 -11.98 -3.38 0.54
N ALA A 15 -11.10 -2.59 -0.09
CA ALA A 15 -10.87 -2.67 -1.54
C ALA A 15 -10.30 -4.04 -1.95
N ALA A 16 -9.49 -4.62 -1.06
CA ALA A 16 -8.94 -5.94 -1.17
C ALA A 16 -9.94 -7.08 -0.92
N ALA A 17 -11.08 -6.85 -0.26
CA ALA A 17 -12.00 -7.91 0.14
C ALA A 17 -12.60 -8.70 -1.04
N ALA A 18 -12.59 -8.13 -2.24
CA ALA A 18 -12.95 -8.83 -3.48
C ALA A 18 -11.88 -9.81 -4.00
N TYR A 19 -10.69 -9.81 -3.38
CA TYR A 19 -9.51 -10.60 -3.73
C TYR A 19 -8.99 -11.35 -2.48
N ASP A 20 -8.34 -12.50 -2.63
CA ASP A 20 -7.67 -13.17 -1.48
C ASP A 20 -6.43 -12.36 -1.09
N VAL A 21 -6.62 -11.44 -0.13
CA VAL A 21 -5.57 -10.53 0.32
C VAL A 21 -4.99 -10.94 1.66
N ARG A 22 -3.66 -11.03 1.68
CA ARG A 22 -2.89 -11.46 2.84
C ARG A 22 -1.86 -10.41 3.19
N ALA A 23 -1.69 -10.18 4.49
CA ALA A 23 -0.66 -9.30 5.03
C ALA A 23 0.41 -10.14 5.75
N ARG A 24 1.69 -9.84 5.51
CA ARG A 24 2.83 -10.50 6.16
C ARG A 24 3.85 -9.48 6.64
N ARG A 25 4.37 -9.68 7.86
CA ARG A 25 5.46 -8.84 8.40
C ARG A 25 6.77 -9.15 7.68
N MET A 26 7.47 -8.14 7.18
CA MET A 26 8.75 -8.27 6.49
C MET A 26 9.52 -6.95 6.48
N PHE A 27 10.86 -7.02 6.56
CA PHE A 27 11.76 -5.84 6.47
C PHE A 27 11.34 -4.64 7.34
N GLY A 28 10.92 -4.91 8.59
CA GLY A 28 10.44 -3.87 9.51
C GLY A 28 9.02 -3.34 9.23
N GLY A 29 8.43 -3.67 8.08
CA GLY A 29 7.08 -3.27 7.68
C GLY A 29 6.13 -4.44 7.43
N MET A 30 5.13 -4.20 6.59
CA MET A 30 4.08 -5.16 6.24
C MET A 30 3.84 -5.21 4.73
N GLY A 31 4.13 -6.35 4.12
CA GLY A 31 3.81 -6.61 2.72
C GLY A 31 2.35 -7.06 2.56
N ILE A 32 1.68 -6.52 1.54
CA ILE A 32 0.30 -6.83 1.20
C ILE A 32 0.26 -7.54 -0.15
N TYR A 33 -0.43 -8.67 -0.19
CA TYR A 33 -0.39 -9.64 -1.28
C TYR A 33 -1.79 -9.97 -1.78
N THR A 34 -1.94 -10.20 -3.07
CA THR A 34 -3.07 -10.93 -3.65
C THR A 34 -2.58 -12.32 -4.09
N GLY A 35 -3.08 -13.39 -3.48
CA GLY A 35 -2.51 -14.73 -3.67
C GLY A 35 -1.02 -14.76 -3.26
N GLU A 36 -0.12 -15.06 -4.20
CA GLU A 36 1.34 -15.11 -3.97
C GLU A 36 2.09 -13.82 -4.36
N LYS A 37 1.41 -12.84 -4.99
CA LYS A 37 2.05 -11.62 -5.51
C LYS A 37 1.83 -10.44 -4.57
N MET A 38 2.92 -9.82 -4.13
CA MET A 38 2.87 -8.55 -3.39
C MET A 38 2.56 -7.40 -4.33
N PHE A 39 1.63 -6.52 -3.93
CA PHE A 39 1.29 -5.30 -4.68
C PHE A 39 1.47 -4.01 -3.86
N ALA A 40 1.50 -4.09 -2.52
CA ALA A 40 1.72 -2.93 -1.66
C ALA A 40 2.61 -3.27 -0.46
N PHE A 41 3.19 -2.23 0.13
CA PHE A 41 4.05 -2.32 1.31
C PHE A 41 3.72 -1.17 2.27
N LEU A 42 3.51 -1.48 3.54
CA LEU A 42 3.32 -0.51 4.60
C LEU A 42 4.62 -0.42 5.40
N LEU A 43 5.18 0.78 5.51
CA LEU A 43 6.37 1.07 6.29
C LEU A 43 6.11 2.35 7.08
N ASP A 44 6.20 2.27 8.40
CA ASP A 44 5.85 3.36 9.31
C ASP A 44 4.49 3.98 8.97
N ASP A 45 4.47 5.26 8.59
CA ASP A 45 3.26 6.02 8.22
C ASP A 45 3.03 6.10 6.71
N GLU A 46 3.82 5.37 5.92
CA GLU A 46 3.80 5.39 4.45
C GLU A 46 3.21 4.11 3.85
N VAL A 47 2.64 4.25 2.66
CA VAL A 47 2.19 3.15 1.82
C VAL A 47 2.88 3.23 0.47
N GLY A 48 3.62 2.19 0.13
CA GLY A 48 4.19 1.99 -1.19
C GLY A 48 3.33 1.05 -2.03
N PHE A 49 3.21 1.37 -3.31
CA PHE A 49 2.58 0.49 -4.30
C PHE A 49 3.60 0.07 -5.34
N LYS A 50 3.52 -1.19 -5.76
CA LYS A 50 4.26 -1.64 -6.94
C LYS A 50 3.56 -1.13 -8.18
N LEU A 51 4.24 -0.26 -8.90
CA LEU A 51 3.75 0.31 -10.16
C LEU A 51 4.47 -0.35 -11.34
N ALA A 52 3.77 -0.45 -12.46
CA ALA A 52 4.40 -0.72 -13.73
C ALA A 52 5.23 0.51 -14.18
N PRO A 53 6.32 0.33 -14.93
CA PRO A 53 7.24 1.44 -15.28
C PRO A 53 6.56 2.63 -15.96
N ASP A 54 5.54 2.36 -16.77
CA ASP A 54 4.71 3.33 -17.49
C ASP A 54 3.78 4.14 -16.58
N HIS A 55 3.37 3.59 -15.44
CA HIS A 55 2.51 4.27 -14.46
C HIS A 55 3.29 5.10 -13.43
N VAL A 56 4.62 5.05 -13.44
CA VAL A 56 5.45 5.78 -12.47
C VAL A 56 5.30 7.29 -12.64
N CYS A 57 5.31 7.78 -13.88
CA CYS A 57 5.23 9.21 -14.16
C CYS A 57 3.92 9.82 -13.63
N GLU A 58 2.78 9.18 -13.93
CA GLU A 58 1.46 9.63 -13.46
C GLU A 58 1.36 9.57 -11.93
N ALA A 59 1.91 8.53 -11.31
CA ALA A 59 1.89 8.43 -9.85
C ALA A 59 2.73 9.52 -9.16
N LEU A 60 3.84 9.96 -9.77
CA LEU A 60 4.68 11.03 -9.25
C LEU A 60 4.04 12.42 -9.38
N ASP A 61 3.02 12.58 -10.23
CA ASP A 61 2.24 13.82 -10.32
C ASP A 61 1.25 13.97 -9.15
N ILE A 62 1.02 12.92 -8.35
CA ILE A 62 0.13 12.97 -7.18
C ILE A 62 0.83 13.73 -6.04
N PRO A 63 0.22 14.79 -5.48
CA PRO A 63 0.82 15.52 -4.37
C PRO A 63 1.15 14.62 -3.17
N GLY A 64 2.42 14.64 -2.75
CA GLY A 64 2.92 13.83 -1.63
C GLY A 64 3.32 12.40 -2.03
N ALA A 65 3.22 12.03 -3.31
CA ALA A 65 3.81 10.81 -3.82
C ALA A 65 5.32 10.99 -4.05
N GLY A 66 6.06 9.91 -3.83
CA GLY A 66 7.50 9.87 -4.05
C GLY A 66 7.99 8.44 -4.13
N PRO A 67 9.23 8.24 -4.59
CA PRO A 67 9.85 6.92 -4.58
C PRO A 67 10.01 6.42 -3.14
N MET A 68 9.50 5.21 -2.88
CA MET A 68 9.73 4.51 -1.62
C MET A 68 10.98 3.64 -1.74
N TYR A 69 11.95 3.87 -0.86
CA TYR A 69 13.15 3.05 -0.75
C TYR A 69 13.00 2.13 0.46
N ALA A 70 12.82 0.84 0.23
CA ALA A 70 12.93 -0.15 1.30
C ALA A 70 14.43 -0.36 1.59
N ALA A 71 14.82 -0.20 2.86
CA ALA A 71 16.19 -0.44 3.34
C ALA A 71 16.56 -1.93 3.33
#